data_AF-A0A935DPU4-F1
#
_entry.id   AF-A0A935DPU4-F1
#
_cell.length_a   1.000
_cell.length_b   1.000
_cell.length_c   1.000
_cell.angle_alpha   90.00
_cell.angle_beta   90.00
_cell.angle_gamma   90.00
#
_symmetry.space_group_name_H-M   'P 1'
#
loop_
_entity.id
_entity.type
_entity.pdbx_description
1 polymer ?
#
loop_
_entity_poly.entity_id
_entity_poly.type
_entity_poly.pdbx_seq_one_letter_code
_entity_poly.pdbx_strand_id
1 'polypeptide(L)'
;MQSVFVAVAVAFFAATSTPSLAETAVAECDRRAAYPDDPNRAAPGVAREDIDLPTTIQACERAVAAEPANFRVRYQLARVLFYAGQNERAVATMRAAADGGYAQAQFVFGTFIDRGREGAPTDICLTEQYWRKSAAGGRQAARVAYVRHSLRGRFKGCPNLASQDELADLLGTAADSAKNYYERLLIEDLATELAHAAAPAASAAATADTPPGMRSSEFSCKKGTDVAALDGIRTRRLGDTPQMTDRLIALILDGEKTITATSPWLYGNDPAQKPSANGYSLLLDANGVGQAVLRTTEVKTVPFNKVTDKDSQFEGKSVRTLAAWRSVHTNYFNKQLAPLGKSWAPDMPVTLERFEVVCRAR
;
A
#
# COMPACT_ATOMS: atom_id res chain seq x y z
N MET A 1 42.82 70.82 9.88
CA MET A 1 42.78 69.65 8.97
C MET A 1 41.48 68.90 9.25
N GLN A 2 40.46 69.09 8.42
CA GLN A 2 39.18 68.39 8.52
C GLN A 2 39.02 67.61 7.22
N SER A 3 39.21 66.30 7.28
CA SER A 3 39.13 65.42 6.11
C SER A 3 37.66 65.03 5.88
N VAL A 4 37.12 65.42 4.73
CA VAL A 4 35.80 65.01 4.24
C VAL A 4 35.94 63.63 3.58
N PHE A 5 35.27 62.62 4.10
CA PHE A 5 35.11 61.32 3.44
C PHE A 5 33.86 61.36 2.56
N VAL A 6 34.05 61.26 1.24
CA VAL A 6 32.97 61.06 0.27
C VAL A 6 32.70 59.55 0.17
N ALA A 7 31.55 59.11 0.66
CA ALA A 7 31.08 57.73 0.47
C ALA A 7 30.50 57.59 -0.95
N VAL A 8 31.17 56.84 -1.81
CA VAL A 8 30.65 56.46 -3.13
C VAL A 8 29.73 55.24 -2.95
N ALA A 9 28.42 55.45 -3.08
CA ALA A 9 27.45 54.36 -3.10
C ALA A 9 27.45 53.71 -4.50
N VAL A 10 27.94 52.47 -4.58
CA VAL A 10 27.85 51.65 -5.81
C VAL A 10 26.48 50.98 -5.84
N ALA A 11 25.59 51.47 -6.68
CA ALA A 11 24.29 50.84 -6.94
C ALA A 11 24.46 49.64 -7.89
N PHE A 12 24.22 48.42 -7.40
CA PHE A 12 24.10 47.23 -8.24
C PHE A 12 22.75 47.25 -8.97
N PHE A 13 22.76 47.56 -10.26
CA PHE A 13 21.61 47.34 -11.14
C PHE A 13 21.57 45.86 -11.55
N ALA A 14 20.59 45.10 -11.05
CA ALA A 14 20.28 43.78 -11.57
C ALA A 14 19.60 43.94 -12.94
N ALA A 15 20.32 43.62 -14.03
CA ALA A 15 19.75 43.60 -15.37
C ALA A 15 18.77 42.43 -15.50
N THR A 16 17.48 42.73 -15.66
CA THR A 16 16.47 41.72 -16.01
C THR A 16 16.57 41.43 -17.50
N SER A 17 17.18 40.30 -17.88
CA SER A 17 17.24 39.85 -19.28
C SER A 17 15.85 39.44 -19.78
N THR A 18 15.47 39.91 -20.96
CA THR A 18 14.25 39.47 -21.65
C THR A 18 14.33 37.99 -22.01
N PRO A 19 13.31 37.17 -21.71
CA PRO A 19 13.32 35.75 -22.04
C PRO A 19 13.37 35.53 -23.56
N SER A 20 14.06 34.48 -23.97
CA SER A 20 14.15 34.06 -25.38
C SER A 20 12.81 33.54 -25.90
N LEU A 21 12.68 33.41 -27.23
CA LEU A 21 11.49 32.82 -27.86
C LEU A 21 11.27 31.36 -27.42
N ALA A 22 12.36 30.61 -27.22
CA ALA A 22 12.31 29.23 -26.73
C ALA A 22 11.78 29.16 -25.29
N GLU A 23 12.34 29.98 -24.39
CA GLU A 23 11.88 30.08 -23.00
C GLU A 23 10.42 30.52 -22.91
N THR A 24 10.00 31.44 -23.80
CA THR A 24 8.61 31.90 -23.88
C THR A 24 7.67 30.79 -24.32
N ALA A 25 8.07 29.98 -25.31
CA ALA A 25 7.27 28.84 -25.78
C ALA A 25 7.15 27.74 -24.70
N VAL A 26 8.25 27.43 -24.02
CA VAL A 26 8.27 26.48 -22.88
C VAL A 26 7.35 26.97 -21.76
N ALA A 27 7.49 28.23 -21.35
CA ALA A 27 6.66 28.81 -20.30
C ALA A 27 5.16 28.86 -20.67
N GLU A 28 4.84 29.02 -21.96
CA GLU A 28 3.45 28.93 -22.44
C GLU A 28 2.90 27.50 -22.29
N CYS A 29 3.64 26.47 -22.72
CA CYS A 29 3.24 25.08 -22.55
C CYS A 29 3.08 24.74 -21.06
N ASP A 30 4.05 25.12 -20.22
CA ASP A 30 3.99 24.87 -18.77
C ASP A 30 2.71 25.42 -18.13
N ARG A 31 2.37 26.68 -18.41
CA ARG A 31 1.15 27.31 -17.85
C ARG A 31 -0.15 26.64 -18.28
N ARG A 32 -0.17 25.96 -19.43
CA ARG A 32 -1.37 25.35 -20.00
C ARG A 32 -1.48 23.85 -19.72
N ALA A 33 -0.36 23.16 -19.52
CA ALA A 33 -0.31 21.70 -19.53
C ALA A 33 0.36 21.06 -18.31
N ALA A 34 0.92 21.84 -17.38
CA ALA A 34 1.57 21.30 -16.18
C ALA A 34 0.65 20.33 -15.41
N TYR A 35 1.18 19.18 -15.02
CA TYR A 35 0.44 18.19 -14.24
C TYR A 35 0.52 18.53 -12.73
N PRO A 36 -0.60 18.59 -11.99
CA PRO A 36 -0.62 19.02 -10.59
C PRO A 36 0.32 18.25 -9.64
N ASP A 37 0.52 16.95 -9.84
CA ASP A 37 1.39 16.14 -8.96
C ASP A 37 2.78 15.88 -9.55
N ASP A 38 3.14 16.57 -10.63
CA ASP A 38 4.50 16.53 -11.13
C ASP A 38 5.41 17.34 -10.19
N PRO A 39 6.43 16.71 -9.56
CA PRO A 39 7.35 17.41 -8.68
C PRO A 39 8.24 18.42 -9.42
N ASN A 40 8.41 18.25 -10.74
CA ASN A 40 9.32 19.06 -11.57
C ASN A 40 8.56 20.06 -12.47
N ARG A 41 7.30 20.37 -12.15
CA ARG A 41 6.52 21.39 -12.88
C ARG A 41 7.11 22.79 -12.69
N ALA A 42 7.06 23.62 -13.74
CA ALA A 42 7.50 25.02 -13.69
C ALA A 42 6.34 26.04 -13.62
N ALA A 43 5.10 25.56 -13.55
CA ALA A 43 3.90 26.39 -13.42
C ALA A 43 2.86 25.69 -12.53
N PRO A 44 1.82 26.40 -12.04
CA PRO A 44 0.67 25.77 -11.40
C PRO A 44 0.08 24.66 -12.28
N GLY A 45 -0.32 23.55 -11.66
CA GLY A 45 -0.91 22.44 -12.39
C GLY A 45 -2.30 22.79 -12.94
N VAL A 46 -2.60 22.28 -14.13
CA VAL A 46 -3.89 22.46 -14.80
C VAL A 46 -4.64 21.12 -14.81
N ALA A 47 -5.83 21.10 -14.21
CA ALA A 47 -6.71 19.93 -14.19
C ALA A 47 -7.18 19.60 -15.61
N ARG A 48 -7.56 18.35 -15.88
CA ARG A 48 -7.87 17.91 -17.26
C ARG A 48 -9.03 18.71 -17.85
N GLU A 49 -10.01 19.03 -17.01
CA GLU A 49 -11.27 19.67 -17.35
C GLU A 49 -11.07 21.14 -17.75
N ASP A 50 -9.98 21.76 -17.30
CA ASP A 50 -9.65 23.17 -17.53
C ASP A 50 -8.72 23.37 -18.74
N ILE A 51 -8.30 22.30 -19.42
CA ILE A 51 -7.37 22.37 -20.55
C ILE A 51 -8.14 22.61 -21.85
N ASP A 52 -7.90 23.76 -22.49
CA ASP A 52 -8.21 23.97 -23.91
C ASP A 52 -7.25 23.11 -24.76
N LEU A 53 -7.73 21.94 -25.19
CA LEU A 53 -6.90 20.94 -25.86
C LEU A 53 -6.27 21.44 -27.17
N PRO A 54 -7.02 22.00 -28.15
CA PRO A 54 -6.43 22.49 -29.40
C PRO A 54 -5.33 23.53 -29.18
N THR A 55 -5.60 24.57 -28.36
CA THR A 55 -4.62 25.63 -28.14
C THR A 55 -3.41 25.14 -27.33
N THR A 56 -3.63 24.24 -26.37
CA THR A 56 -2.54 23.71 -25.56
C THR A 56 -1.63 22.76 -26.34
N ILE A 57 -2.19 21.93 -27.23
CA ILE A 57 -1.40 21.08 -28.12
C ILE A 57 -0.48 21.95 -28.99
N GLN A 58 -1.01 23.00 -29.62
CA GLN A 58 -0.21 23.90 -30.44
C GLN A 58 0.92 24.58 -29.65
N ALA A 59 0.62 25.06 -28.43
CA ALA A 59 1.64 25.67 -27.58
C ALA A 59 2.75 24.69 -27.21
N CYS A 60 2.40 23.45 -26.84
CA CYS A 60 3.38 22.43 -26.47
C CYS A 60 4.15 21.85 -27.66
N GLU A 61 3.56 21.79 -28.86
CA GLU A 61 4.29 21.46 -30.10
C GLU A 61 5.36 22.50 -30.40
N ARG A 62 5.04 23.80 -30.26
CA ARG A 62 6.04 24.88 -30.39
C ARG A 62 7.17 24.74 -29.36
N ALA A 63 6.81 24.44 -28.11
CA ALA A 63 7.80 24.26 -27.04
C ALA A 63 8.74 23.08 -27.32
N VAL A 64 8.21 21.92 -27.74
CA VAL A 64 9.02 20.74 -28.07
C VAL A 64 9.89 20.98 -29.32
N ALA A 65 9.40 21.74 -30.31
CA ALA A 65 10.19 22.12 -31.48
C ALA A 65 11.33 23.08 -31.12
N ALA A 66 11.08 24.04 -30.21
CA ALA A 66 12.09 25.00 -29.76
C ALA A 66 13.15 24.37 -28.84
N GLU A 67 12.74 23.43 -27.97
CA GLU A 67 13.64 22.72 -27.05
C GLU A 67 13.44 21.18 -27.11
N PRO A 68 13.98 20.50 -28.13
CA PRO A 68 13.75 19.06 -28.31
C PRO A 68 14.26 18.17 -27.17
N ALA A 69 15.27 18.65 -26.43
CA ALA A 69 15.88 18.00 -25.26
C ALA A 69 15.15 18.31 -23.94
N ASN A 70 14.14 19.18 -23.95
CA ASN A 70 13.34 19.48 -22.78
C ASN A 70 12.23 18.42 -22.62
N PHE A 71 12.55 17.36 -21.88
CA PHE A 71 11.65 16.22 -21.72
C PHE A 71 10.41 16.53 -20.86
N ARG A 72 10.42 17.62 -20.08
CA ARG A 72 9.24 18.11 -19.35
C ARG A 72 8.14 18.54 -20.32
N VAL A 73 8.44 19.43 -21.26
CA VAL A 73 7.43 19.90 -22.23
C VAL A 73 7.01 18.79 -23.19
N ARG A 74 7.91 17.84 -23.47
CA ARG A 74 7.57 16.63 -24.23
C ARG A 74 6.57 15.73 -23.48
N TYR A 75 6.73 15.54 -22.17
CA TYR A 75 5.73 14.87 -21.33
C TYR A 75 4.38 15.61 -21.34
N GLN A 76 4.40 16.93 -21.21
CA GLN A 76 3.19 17.75 -21.23
C GLN A 76 2.44 17.63 -22.56
N LEU A 77 3.16 17.66 -23.69
CA LEU A 77 2.58 17.40 -25.01
C LEU A 77 1.95 16.01 -25.08
N ALA A 78 2.65 14.98 -24.61
CA ALA A 78 2.11 13.61 -24.59
C ALA A 78 0.82 13.48 -23.77
N ARG A 79 0.75 14.17 -22.61
CA ARG A 79 -0.44 14.23 -21.76
C ARG A 79 -1.64 14.85 -22.49
N VAL A 80 -1.47 15.97 -23.18
CA VAL A 80 -2.60 16.63 -23.86
C VAL A 80 -3.01 15.93 -25.15
N LEU A 81 -2.06 15.33 -25.88
CA LEU A 81 -2.37 14.46 -27.02
C LEU A 81 -3.23 13.27 -26.59
N PHE A 82 -2.92 12.68 -25.44
CA PHE A 82 -3.71 11.59 -24.87
C PHE A 82 -5.14 12.05 -24.55
N TYR A 83 -5.32 13.20 -23.91
CA TYR A 83 -6.66 13.72 -23.60
C TYR A 83 -7.48 14.05 -24.83
N ALA A 84 -6.83 14.43 -25.93
CA ALA A 84 -7.46 14.65 -27.24
C ALA A 84 -7.71 13.35 -28.05
N GLY A 85 -7.41 12.17 -27.49
CA GLY A 85 -7.64 10.89 -28.16
C GLY A 85 -6.61 10.53 -29.24
N GLN A 86 -5.52 11.30 -29.37
CA GLN A 86 -4.47 11.06 -30.37
C GLN A 86 -3.48 10.01 -29.86
N ASN A 87 -3.96 8.78 -29.64
CA ASN A 87 -3.27 7.73 -28.88
C ASN A 87 -1.89 7.37 -29.43
N GLU A 88 -1.75 7.16 -30.74
CA GLU A 88 -0.47 6.79 -31.37
C GLU A 88 0.61 7.86 -31.12
N ARG A 89 0.28 9.12 -31.42
CA ARG A 89 1.16 10.27 -31.18
C ARG A 89 1.46 10.44 -29.69
N ALA A 90 0.47 10.27 -28.83
CA ALA A 90 0.63 10.39 -27.38
C ALA A 90 1.62 9.34 -26.84
N VAL A 91 1.50 8.08 -27.27
CA VAL A 91 2.37 6.98 -26.83
C VAL A 91 3.81 7.20 -27.33
N ALA A 92 3.99 7.58 -28.60
CA ALA A 92 5.32 7.87 -29.14
C ALA A 92 5.99 9.06 -28.42
N THR A 93 5.23 10.13 -28.17
CA THR A 93 5.73 11.32 -27.46
C THR A 93 6.04 11.01 -26.00
N MET A 94 5.19 10.21 -25.34
CA MET A 94 5.40 9.77 -23.94
C MET A 94 6.66 8.92 -23.81
N ARG A 95 6.85 7.95 -24.71
CA ARG A 95 8.06 7.13 -24.75
C ARG A 95 9.31 7.99 -24.87
N ALA A 96 9.33 8.93 -25.83
CA ALA A 96 10.49 9.79 -26.04
C ALA A 96 10.80 10.67 -24.81
N ALA A 97 9.79 11.11 -24.06
CA ALA A 97 10.01 11.82 -22.79
C ALA A 97 10.54 10.89 -21.67
N ALA A 98 10.06 9.65 -21.61
CA ALA A 98 10.51 8.64 -20.64
C ALA A 98 11.95 8.18 -20.90
N ASP A 99 12.29 7.93 -22.17
CA ASP A 99 13.64 7.56 -22.63
C ASP A 99 14.64 8.70 -22.39
N GLY A 100 14.18 9.95 -22.49
CA GLY A 100 14.93 11.15 -22.12
C GLY A 100 15.17 11.31 -20.61
N GLY A 101 14.62 10.44 -19.77
CA GLY A 101 14.91 10.46 -18.32
C GLY A 101 13.93 11.28 -17.48
N TYR A 102 12.83 11.78 -18.04
CA TYR A 102 11.89 12.57 -17.26
C TYR A 102 11.07 11.69 -16.31
N ALA A 103 11.32 11.79 -15.00
CA ALA A 103 10.77 10.88 -14.00
C ALA A 103 9.23 10.74 -14.07
N GLN A 104 8.50 11.84 -14.27
CA GLN A 104 7.05 11.80 -14.42
C GLN A 104 6.63 11.04 -15.70
N ALA A 105 7.34 11.21 -16.81
CA ALA A 105 7.07 10.46 -18.04
C ALA A 105 7.38 8.97 -17.88
N GLN A 106 8.48 8.63 -17.20
CA GLN A 106 8.84 7.23 -16.93
C GLN A 106 7.76 6.50 -16.13
N PHE A 107 7.20 7.14 -15.10
CA PHE A 107 6.09 6.57 -14.32
C PHE A 107 4.84 6.33 -15.19
N VAL A 108 4.44 7.35 -15.96
CA VAL A 108 3.23 7.28 -16.79
C VAL A 108 3.41 6.29 -17.94
N PHE A 109 4.58 6.23 -18.57
CA PHE A 109 4.85 5.28 -19.64
C PHE A 109 4.89 3.83 -19.13
N GLY A 110 5.48 3.58 -17.96
CA GLY A 110 5.37 2.27 -17.31
C GLY A 110 3.91 1.89 -17.02
N THR A 111 3.05 2.86 -16.66
CA THR A 111 1.61 2.62 -16.50
C THR A 111 0.91 2.28 -17.82
N PHE A 112 1.36 2.82 -18.95
CA PHE A 112 0.83 2.46 -20.27
C PHE A 112 1.13 1.01 -20.61
N ILE A 113 2.36 0.55 -20.35
CA ILE A 113 2.80 -0.83 -20.56
C ILE A 113 2.04 -1.78 -19.64
N ASP A 114 2.02 -1.51 -18.33
CA ASP A 114 1.36 -2.39 -17.34
C ASP A 114 -0.13 -2.58 -17.61
N ARG A 115 -0.81 -1.54 -18.10
CA ARG A 115 -2.24 -1.58 -18.45
C ARG A 115 -2.53 -2.06 -19.88
N GLY A 116 -1.51 -2.46 -20.64
CA GLY A 116 -1.68 -2.96 -22.01
C GLY A 116 -2.31 -1.93 -22.95
N ARG A 117 -1.92 -0.66 -22.84
CA ARG A 117 -2.44 0.41 -23.70
C ARG A 117 -2.03 0.18 -25.16
N GLU A 118 -2.96 0.42 -26.07
CA GLU A 118 -2.73 0.38 -27.51
C GLU A 118 -1.51 1.23 -27.92
N GLY A 119 -0.60 0.63 -28.69
CA GLY A 119 0.67 1.23 -29.14
C GLY A 119 1.82 1.16 -28.13
N ALA A 120 1.57 0.82 -26.86
CA ALA A 120 2.63 0.60 -25.88
C ALA A 120 3.20 -0.83 -26.00
N PRO A 121 4.47 -1.06 -25.64
CA PRO A 121 5.01 -2.40 -25.48
C PRO A 121 4.22 -3.23 -24.48
N THR A 122 4.33 -4.55 -24.58
CA THR A 122 3.72 -5.50 -23.63
C THR A 122 4.73 -6.11 -22.65
N ASP A 123 6.02 -5.82 -22.81
CA ASP A 123 7.08 -6.33 -21.93
C ASP A 123 7.01 -5.67 -20.55
N ILE A 124 6.61 -6.45 -19.54
CA ILE A 124 6.49 -5.98 -18.17
C ILE A 124 7.84 -5.60 -17.54
N CYS A 125 8.95 -6.15 -18.03
CA CYS A 125 10.28 -5.80 -17.55
C CYS A 125 10.70 -4.39 -17.97
N LEU A 126 10.06 -3.80 -18.99
CA LEU A 126 10.21 -2.37 -19.27
C LEU A 126 9.49 -1.52 -18.23
N THR A 127 8.33 -1.95 -17.74
CA THR A 127 7.62 -1.23 -16.65
C THR A 127 8.48 -1.17 -15.41
N GLU A 128 9.06 -2.31 -15.02
CA GLU A 128 10.03 -2.43 -13.92
C GLU A 128 11.13 -1.37 -14.05
N GLN A 129 11.80 -1.34 -15.20
CA GLN A 129 12.93 -0.42 -15.44
C GLN A 129 12.51 1.05 -15.39
N TYR A 130 11.40 1.42 -16.03
CA TYR A 130 10.93 2.81 -16.03
C TYR A 130 10.45 3.24 -14.63
N TRP A 131 9.73 2.40 -13.91
CA TRP A 131 9.25 2.73 -12.57
C TRP A 131 10.39 2.83 -11.56
N ARG A 132 11.40 1.95 -11.63
CA ARG A 132 12.61 2.06 -10.82
C ARG A 132 13.38 3.36 -11.09
N LYS A 133 13.61 3.70 -12.37
CA LYS A 133 14.23 4.98 -12.77
C LYS A 133 13.43 6.20 -12.32
N SER A 134 12.10 6.13 -12.45
CA SER A 134 11.20 7.20 -12.00
C SER A 134 11.24 7.40 -10.49
N ALA A 135 11.26 6.30 -9.72
CA ALA A 135 11.35 6.31 -8.27
C ALA A 135 12.68 6.92 -7.78
N ALA A 136 13.79 6.57 -8.44
CA ALA A 136 15.09 7.18 -8.23
C ALA A 136 15.09 8.68 -8.61
N GLY A 137 14.38 9.05 -9.68
CA GLY A 137 14.17 10.43 -10.13
C GLY A 137 13.22 11.28 -9.25
N GLY A 138 12.90 10.81 -8.03
CA GLY A 138 12.14 11.59 -7.05
C GLY A 138 10.62 11.45 -7.15
N ARG A 139 10.09 10.60 -8.04
CA ARG A 139 8.64 10.48 -8.21
C ARG A 139 8.02 9.62 -7.12
N GLN A 140 7.28 10.26 -6.20
CA GLN A 140 6.65 9.57 -5.07
C GLN A 140 5.71 8.43 -5.44
N ALA A 141 4.82 8.62 -6.43
CA ALA A 141 3.93 7.54 -6.87
C ALA A 141 4.71 6.36 -7.46
N ALA A 142 5.87 6.60 -8.08
CA ALA A 142 6.71 5.52 -8.57
C ALA A 142 7.37 4.76 -7.43
N ARG A 143 7.87 5.44 -6.38
CA ARG A 143 8.42 4.80 -5.18
C ARG A 143 7.44 3.80 -4.56
N VAL A 144 6.19 4.22 -4.38
CA VAL A 144 5.14 3.37 -3.79
C VAL A 144 4.66 2.30 -4.77
N ALA A 145 4.35 2.67 -6.02
CA ALA A 145 3.78 1.74 -6.99
C ALA A 145 4.78 0.65 -7.38
N TYR A 146 6.05 0.99 -7.59
CA TYR A 146 7.09 0.04 -7.94
C TYR A 146 7.20 -1.06 -6.87
N VAL A 147 7.39 -0.66 -5.61
CA VAL A 147 7.54 -1.60 -4.49
C VAL A 147 6.30 -2.48 -4.32
N ARG A 148 5.10 -1.89 -4.38
CA ARG A 148 3.83 -2.64 -4.30
C ARG A 148 3.69 -3.70 -5.39
N HIS A 149 4.09 -3.40 -6.63
CA HIS A 149 4.01 -4.36 -7.73
C HIS A 149 5.11 -5.43 -7.64
N SER A 150 6.32 -5.05 -7.20
CA SER A 150 7.40 -5.99 -6.90
C SER A 150 6.97 -7.01 -5.84
N LEU A 151 6.36 -6.58 -4.74
CA LEU A 151 5.85 -7.45 -3.68
C LEU A 151 4.77 -8.42 -4.16
N ARG A 152 3.95 -8.00 -5.13
CA ARG A 152 2.92 -8.84 -5.74
C ARG A 152 3.47 -9.80 -6.80
N GLY A 153 4.78 -9.85 -6.98
CA GLY A 153 5.44 -10.70 -7.97
C GLY A 153 5.22 -10.27 -9.42
N ARG A 154 4.77 -9.04 -9.67
CA ARG A 154 4.45 -8.55 -11.03
C ARG A 154 5.65 -8.61 -11.97
N PHE A 155 6.85 -8.41 -11.42
CA PHE A 155 8.12 -8.40 -12.15
C PHE A 155 8.92 -9.69 -11.98
N LYS A 156 8.30 -10.76 -11.45
CA LYS A 156 8.97 -12.05 -11.27
C LYS A 156 9.48 -12.55 -12.62
N GLY A 157 10.78 -12.86 -12.69
CA GLY A 157 11.46 -13.32 -13.91
C GLY A 157 12.12 -12.21 -14.74
N CYS A 158 11.95 -10.94 -14.39
CA CYS A 158 12.73 -9.87 -15.00
C CYS A 158 14.19 -9.90 -14.51
N PRO A 159 15.16 -9.56 -15.38
CA PRO A 159 16.56 -9.49 -14.98
C PRO A 159 16.82 -8.25 -14.10
N ASN A 160 17.82 -8.35 -13.23
CA ASN A 160 18.37 -7.20 -12.48
C ASN A 160 17.35 -6.42 -11.63
N LEU A 161 16.37 -7.11 -11.02
CA LEU A 161 15.40 -6.50 -10.11
C LEU A 161 16.09 -5.72 -8.98
N ALA A 162 15.43 -4.67 -8.47
CA ALA A 162 15.90 -3.96 -7.28
C ALA A 162 16.07 -4.91 -6.10
N SER A 163 17.12 -4.66 -5.30
CA SER A 163 17.32 -5.38 -4.05
C SER A 163 16.25 -5.01 -3.03
N GLN A 164 16.13 -5.82 -2.00
CA GLN A 164 15.23 -5.53 -0.89
C GLN A 164 15.54 -4.21 -0.19
N ASP A 165 16.83 -3.95 0.04
CA ASP A 165 17.31 -2.71 0.66
C ASP A 165 16.94 -1.50 -0.20
N GLU A 166 17.10 -1.61 -1.52
CA GLU A 166 16.69 -0.54 -2.43
C GLU A 166 15.18 -0.30 -2.36
N LEU A 167 14.36 -1.35 -2.36
CA LEU A 167 12.91 -1.20 -2.20
C LEU A 167 12.54 -0.55 -0.86
N ALA A 168 13.28 -0.85 0.22
CA ALA A 168 13.06 -0.28 1.54
C ALA A 168 13.45 1.22 1.57
N ASP A 169 14.59 1.58 0.98
CA ASP A 169 15.05 2.97 0.86
C ASP A 169 14.05 3.85 0.08
N LEU A 170 13.46 3.30 -0.99
CA LEU A 170 12.42 3.98 -1.74
C LEU A 170 11.20 4.30 -0.88
N LEU A 171 10.78 3.37 -0.02
CA LEU A 171 9.65 3.58 0.90
C LEU A 171 10.00 4.50 2.05
N GLY A 172 11.20 4.42 2.63
CA GLY A 172 11.67 5.34 3.66
C GLY A 172 11.64 6.79 3.15
N THR A 173 12.23 7.02 1.97
CA THR A 173 12.19 8.34 1.32
C THR A 173 10.76 8.79 0.99
N ALA A 174 9.86 7.84 0.71
CA ALA A 174 8.45 8.14 0.47
C ALA A 174 7.73 8.58 1.75
N ALA A 175 7.96 7.89 2.87
CA ALA A 175 7.38 8.20 4.17
C ALA A 175 7.84 9.58 4.69
N ASP A 176 9.11 9.92 4.46
CA ASP A 176 9.68 11.22 4.83
C ASP A 176 9.02 12.38 4.07
N SER A 177 8.68 12.15 2.80
CA SER A 177 8.07 13.16 1.94
C SER A 177 6.53 13.15 1.94
N ALA A 178 5.91 12.28 2.75
CA ALA A 178 4.46 12.14 2.79
C ALA A 178 3.79 13.48 3.19
N LYS A 179 2.75 13.87 2.46
CA LYS A 179 2.10 15.18 2.63
C LYS A 179 1.11 15.20 3.80
N ASN A 180 0.63 14.04 4.22
CA ASN A 180 -0.35 13.90 5.27
C ASN A 180 -0.21 12.57 6.01
N TYR A 181 -0.92 12.48 7.14
CA TYR A 181 -0.92 11.31 8.01
C TYR A 181 -1.30 10.01 7.28
N TYR A 182 -2.32 10.02 6.43
CA TYR A 182 -2.79 8.82 5.74
C TYR A 182 -1.81 8.34 4.67
N GLU A 183 -1.18 9.25 3.94
CA GLU A 183 -0.13 8.91 2.97
C GLU A 183 1.05 8.24 3.68
N ARG A 184 1.50 8.78 4.81
CA ARG A 184 2.57 8.17 5.61
C ARG A 184 2.18 6.79 6.11
N LEU A 185 1.01 6.66 6.72
CA LEU A 185 0.50 5.39 7.25
C LEU A 185 0.51 4.29 6.19
N LEU A 186 0.01 4.57 4.98
CA LEU A 186 -0.05 3.58 3.88
C LEU A 186 1.34 3.19 3.36
N ILE A 187 2.30 4.11 3.41
CA ILE A 187 3.70 3.83 3.02
C ILE A 187 4.38 2.98 4.09
N GLU A 188 4.17 3.28 5.37
CA GLU A 188 4.68 2.51 6.50
C GLU A 188 4.09 1.09 6.55
N ASP A 189 2.80 0.93 6.22
CA ASP A 189 2.17 -0.37 6.05
C ASP A 189 2.85 -1.18 4.94
N LEU A 190 3.11 -0.55 3.79
CA LEU A 190 3.80 -1.20 2.68
C LEU A 190 5.27 -1.54 3.02
N ALA A 191 5.95 -0.70 3.81
CA ALA A 191 7.30 -0.95 4.28
C ALA A 191 7.34 -2.14 5.24
N THR A 192 6.32 -2.25 6.08
CA THR A 192 6.10 -3.40 6.95
C THR A 192 5.88 -4.66 6.11
N GLU A 193 5.00 -4.64 5.10
CA GLU A 193 4.82 -5.76 4.16
C GLU A 193 6.14 -6.17 3.47
N LEU A 194 6.95 -5.20 3.04
CA LEU A 194 8.25 -5.44 2.43
C LEU A 194 9.23 -6.13 3.39
N ALA A 195 9.31 -5.67 4.63
CA ALA A 195 10.15 -6.27 5.66
C ALA A 195 9.71 -7.71 5.99
N HIS A 196 8.41 -8.00 5.97
CA HIS A 196 7.89 -9.35 6.15
C HIS A 196 8.25 -10.28 5.00
N ALA A 197 8.19 -9.78 3.76
CA ALA A 197 8.63 -10.55 2.60
C ALA A 197 10.15 -10.79 2.58
N ALA A 198 10.93 -9.96 3.31
CA ALA A 198 12.37 -10.07 3.50
C ALA A 198 12.81 -11.15 4.46
N ALA A 199 11.97 -11.35 5.49
CA ALA A 199 12.28 -12.29 6.55
C ALA A 199 12.56 -13.63 5.87
N PRO A 200 13.72 -14.26 6.13
CA PRO A 200 13.97 -15.59 5.61
C PRO A 200 12.75 -16.42 5.98
N ALA A 201 12.19 -17.14 4.99
CA ALA A 201 11.14 -18.10 5.25
C ALA A 201 11.68 -19.01 6.35
N ALA A 202 11.26 -18.76 7.61
CA ALA A 202 11.48 -19.69 8.69
C ALA A 202 10.94 -21.00 8.14
N SER A 203 11.85 -21.95 7.93
CA SER A 203 11.65 -23.00 6.94
C SER A 203 10.29 -23.63 7.16
N ALA A 204 9.45 -23.56 6.12
CA ALA A 204 8.31 -24.45 5.99
C ALA A 204 8.85 -25.86 5.67
N ALA A 205 9.61 -26.42 6.61
CA ALA A 205 9.77 -27.84 6.74
C ALA A 205 8.58 -28.28 7.59
N ALA A 206 7.55 -28.79 6.91
CA ALA A 206 6.55 -29.61 7.53
C ALA A 206 7.25 -30.84 8.14
N THR A 207 7.51 -30.77 9.44
CA THR A 207 7.55 -31.94 10.31
C THR A 207 6.52 -31.69 11.40
N ALA A 208 5.57 -32.61 11.51
CA ALA A 208 4.60 -32.64 12.60
C ALA A 208 5.32 -32.54 13.95
N ASP A 209 5.05 -31.47 14.70
CA ASP A 209 4.33 -31.57 15.99
C ASP A 209 4.39 -30.29 16.84
N THR A 210 5.05 -29.20 16.43
CA THR A 210 4.93 -27.93 17.18
C THR A 210 5.24 -26.70 16.32
N PRO A 211 4.33 -25.70 16.21
CA PRO A 211 4.63 -24.42 15.58
C PRO A 211 5.84 -23.71 16.23
N PRO A 212 6.66 -22.97 15.46
CA PRO A 212 7.73 -22.13 16.02
C PRO A 212 7.16 -21.16 17.07
N GLY A 213 7.79 -21.08 18.24
CA GLY A 213 7.33 -20.22 19.35
C GLY A 213 6.32 -20.88 20.30
N MET A 214 6.54 -22.13 20.70
CA MET A 214 5.73 -22.89 21.67
C MET A 214 6.56 -23.55 22.77
N ARG A 215 7.80 -23.08 23.00
CA ARG A 215 8.58 -23.61 24.12
C ARG A 215 7.93 -23.15 25.43
N SER A 216 7.79 -24.02 26.42
CA SER A 216 7.21 -23.67 27.72
C SER A 216 7.93 -22.48 28.40
N SER A 217 9.21 -22.26 28.06
CA SER A 217 10.00 -21.12 28.51
C SER A 217 9.55 -19.77 27.93
N GLU A 218 8.88 -19.75 26.79
CA GLU A 218 8.42 -18.55 26.08
C GLU A 218 7.04 -18.08 26.58
N PHE A 219 6.35 -18.89 27.38
CA PHE A 219 5.03 -18.59 27.90
C PHE A 219 4.95 -18.59 29.42
N SER A 220 4.01 -17.80 29.92
CA SER A 220 3.49 -17.86 31.28
C SER A 220 2.07 -18.39 31.22
N CYS A 221 1.85 -19.59 31.78
CA CYS A 221 0.59 -20.33 31.67
C CYS A 221 -0.14 -20.43 33.01
N LYS A 222 -1.46 -20.58 32.95
CA LYS A 222 -2.27 -20.97 34.10
C LYS A 222 -1.80 -22.32 34.67
N LYS A 223 -1.94 -22.50 35.98
CA LYS A 223 -1.53 -23.73 36.68
C LYS A 223 -2.15 -24.96 36.01
N GLY A 224 -1.31 -25.96 35.70
CA GLY A 224 -1.72 -27.20 35.02
C GLY A 224 -1.82 -27.12 33.51
N THR A 225 -1.42 -26.00 32.89
CA THR A 225 -1.27 -25.87 31.43
C THR A 225 0.20 -25.83 31.06
N ASP A 226 0.64 -26.72 30.18
CA ASP A 226 1.97 -26.71 29.56
C ASP A 226 1.81 -26.67 28.04
N VAL A 227 2.31 -25.60 27.42
CA VAL A 227 2.17 -25.38 25.95
C VAL A 227 2.79 -26.53 25.17
N ALA A 228 3.92 -27.08 25.64
CA ALA A 228 4.61 -28.17 24.96
C ALA A 228 3.85 -29.51 25.00
N ALA A 229 2.86 -29.63 25.88
CA ALA A 229 2.02 -30.82 26.03
C ALA A 229 0.63 -30.67 25.38
N LEU A 230 0.39 -29.56 24.65
CA LEU A 230 -0.89 -29.32 23.99
C LEU A 230 -0.91 -29.95 22.59
N ASP A 231 -1.77 -30.94 22.42
CA ASP A 231 -2.02 -31.55 21.11
C ASP A 231 -3.05 -30.76 20.28
N GLY A 232 -2.91 -30.82 18.95
CA GLY A 232 -3.92 -30.30 18.01
C GLY A 232 -4.12 -28.78 18.08
N ILE A 233 -3.12 -28.03 18.51
CA ILE A 233 -3.17 -26.58 18.59
C ILE A 233 -3.23 -25.94 17.19
N ARG A 234 -4.26 -25.13 16.96
CA ARG A 234 -4.42 -24.37 15.71
C ARG A 234 -3.66 -23.05 15.79
N THR A 235 -3.20 -22.51 14.67
CA THR A 235 -2.73 -21.12 14.63
C THR A 235 -3.88 -20.18 14.29
N ARG A 236 -3.86 -18.96 14.85
CA ARG A 236 -4.90 -17.97 14.60
C ARG A 236 -4.36 -16.55 14.60
N ARG A 237 -4.69 -15.81 13.55
CA ARG A 237 -4.58 -14.34 13.51
C ARG A 237 -5.98 -13.74 13.48
N LEU A 238 -6.17 -12.63 14.20
CA LEU A 238 -7.43 -11.89 14.23
C LEU A 238 -7.22 -10.50 13.68
N GLY A 239 -8.20 -9.96 12.95
CA GLY A 239 -8.08 -8.69 12.24
C GLY A 239 -7.64 -8.87 10.79
N ASP A 240 -7.75 -7.80 9.99
CA ASP A 240 -7.44 -7.78 8.57
C ASP A 240 -6.36 -6.76 8.19
N THR A 241 -5.75 -6.12 9.18
CA THR A 241 -4.53 -5.29 9.08
C THR A 241 -3.63 -5.55 10.29
N PRO A 242 -2.31 -5.21 10.24
CA PRO A 242 -1.42 -5.33 11.38
C PRO A 242 -1.90 -4.57 12.63
N GLN A 243 -2.30 -3.31 12.48
CA GLN A 243 -2.77 -2.48 13.60
C GLN A 243 -4.07 -3.02 14.22
N MET A 244 -4.96 -3.56 13.39
CA MET A 244 -6.16 -4.23 13.88
C MET A 244 -5.79 -5.49 14.65
N THR A 245 -4.79 -6.24 14.17
CA THR A 245 -4.28 -7.43 14.86
C THR A 245 -3.76 -7.07 16.24
N ASP A 246 -2.87 -6.08 16.34
CA ASP A 246 -2.28 -5.64 17.61
C ASP A 246 -3.36 -5.15 18.59
N ARG A 247 -4.32 -4.36 18.09
CA ARG A 247 -5.44 -3.87 18.91
C ARG A 247 -6.32 -5.01 19.43
N LEU A 248 -6.62 -6.01 18.60
CA LEU A 248 -7.44 -7.15 19.01
C LEU A 248 -6.70 -8.04 20.01
N ILE A 249 -5.38 -8.21 19.84
CA ILE A 249 -4.53 -8.94 20.79
C ILE A 249 -4.55 -8.25 22.15
N ALA A 250 -4.36 -6.93 22.21
CA ALA A 250 -4.45 -6.18 23.45
C ALA A 250 -5.80 -6.37 24.17
N LEU A 251 -6.92 -6.27 23.44
CA LEU A 251 -8.26 -6.51 24.01
C LEU A 251 -8.45 -7.94 24.54
N ILE A 252 -7.85 -8.93 23.89
CA ILE A 252 -7.91 -10.33 24.32
C ILE A 252 -7.07 -10.55 25.58
N LEU A 253 -5.85 -10.02 25.60
CA LEU A 253 -4.95 -10.12 26.76
C LEU A 253 -5.51 -9.39 27.99
N ASP A 254 -6.20 -8.28 27.80
CA ASP A 254 -6.91 -7.56 28.86
C ASP A 254 -8.21 -8.25 29.31
N GLY A 255 -8.64 -9.31 28.61
CA GLY A 255 -9.87 -10.04 28.89
C GLY A 255 -11.15 -9.30 28.48
N GLU A 256 -11.02 -8.18 27.77
CA GLU A 256 -12.15 -7.41 27.26
C GLU A 256 -12.83 -8.10 26.07
N LYS A 257 -12.05 -8.80 25.24
CA LYS A 257 -12.54 -9.62 24.12
C LYS A 257 -12.34 -11.11 24.42
N THR A 258 -13.44 -11.86 24.51
CA THR A 258 -13.45 -13.30 24.83
C THR A 258 -14.30 -14.14 23.87
N ILE A 259 -14.70 -13.53 22.75
CA ILE A 259 -15.36 -14.22 21.63
C ILE A 259 -14.79 -13.74 20.31
N THR A 260 -14.96 -14.54 19.26
CA THR A 260 -14.69 -14.15 17.88
C THR A 260 -15.68 -14.82 16.94
N ALA A 261 -15.82 -14.26 15.74
CA ALA A 261 -16.72 -14.74 14.71
C ALA A 261 -15.95 -15.07 13.42
N THR A 262 -16.27 -16.19 12.79
CA THR A 262 -15.70 -16.59 11.49
C THR A 262 -16.77 -17.30 10.67
N SER A 263 -16.77 -17.16 9.35
CA SER A 263 -17.72 -17.92 8.52
C SER A 263 -17.16 -19.30 8.20
N PRO A 264 -17.95 -20.39 8.29
CA PRO A 264 -17.55 -21.70 7.81
C PRO A 264 -17.07 -21.76 6.36
N TRP A 265 -17.49 -20.82 5.52
CA TRP A 265 -17.00 -20.70 4.15
C TRP A 265 -15.51 -20.39 4.05
N LEU A 266 -14.92 -19.78 5.09
CA LEU A 266 -13.50 -19.42 5.14
C LEU A 266 -12.60 -20.59 5.56
N TYR A 267 -13.15 -21.66 6.16
CA TYR A 267 -12.34 -22.83 6.56
C TYR A 267 -11.92 -23.71 5.36
N GLY A 268 -12.53 -23.51 4.19
CA GLY A 268 -12.29 -24.34 3.02
C GLY A 268 -12.59 -25.83 3.28
N ASN A 269 -11.78 -26.70 2.69
CA ASN A 269 -11.87 -28.15 2.86
C ASN A 269 -10.96 -28.68 3.98
N ASP A 270 -10.37 -27.81 4.80
CA ASP A 270 -9.43 -28.18 5.86
C ASP A 270 -10.16 -28.35 7.21
N PRO A 271 -10.31 -29.59 7.72
CA PRO A 271 -10.94 -29.82 9.01
C PRO A 271 -10.17 -29.21 10.18
N ALA A 272 -8.85 -29.04 10.05
CA ALA A 272 -8.00 -28.50 11.10
C ALA A 272 -8.25 -27.01 11.37
N GLN A 273 -8.92 -26.29 10.46
CA GLN A 273 -9.28 -24.89 10.70
C GLN A 273 -10.55 -24.72 11.54
N LYS A 274 -11.40 -25.75 11.62
CA LYS A 274 -12.67 -25.66 12.34
C LYS A 274 -12.43 -25.63 13.85
N PRO A 275 -13.01 -24.68 14.59
CA PRO A 275 -12.88 -24.65 16.04
C PRO A 275 -13.66 -25.80 16.68
N SER A 276 -13.09 -26.35 17.75
CA SER A 276 -13.71 -27.36 18.60
C SER A 276 -13.76 -26.87 20.04
N ALA A 277 -14.81 -27.21 20.76
CA ALA A 277 -14.85 -26.97 22.21
C ALA A 277 -13.68 -27.70 22.88
N ASN A 278 -13.02 -27.04 23.84
CA ASN A 278 -11.77 -27.45 24.46
C ASN A 278 -10.52 -27.47 23.56
N GLY A 279 -10.65 -27.13 22.28
CA GLY A 279 -9.50 -26.99 21.38
C GLY A 279 -8.65 -25.77 21.70
N TYR A 280 -7.35 -25.86 21.42
CA TYR A 280 -6.39 -24.78 21.65
C TYR A 280 -6.08 -24.01 20.38
N SER A 281 -5.72 -22.73 20.54
CA SER A 281 -5.25 -21.91 19.44
C SER A 281 -4.11 -20.99 19.88
N LEU A 282 -3.02 -20.99 19.13
CA LEU A 282 -1.94 -20.02 19.26
C LEU A 282 -2.34 -18.72 18.54
N LEU A 283 -2.53 -17.67 19.31
CA LEU A 283 -2.81 -16.33 18.81
C LEU A 283 -1.51 -15.71 18.31
N LEU A 284 -1.47 -15.41 17.01
CA LEU A 284 -0.32 -14.83 16.32
C LEU A 284 -0.54 -13.34 16.07
N ASP A 285 0.52 -12.55 16.20
CA ASP A 285 0.55 -11.18 15.70
C ASP A 285 0.71 -11.12 14.17
N ALA A 286 0.83 -9.90 13.64
CA ALA A 286 1.02 -9.63 12.22
C ALA A 286 2.31 -10.26 11.64
N ASN A 287 3.31 -10.48 12.49
CA ASN A 287 4.63 -10.98 12.16
C ASN A 287 4.72 -12.51 12.30
N GLY A 288 3.66 -13.14 12.80
CA GLY A 288 3.60 -14.59 13.03
C GLY A 288 4.19 -15.02 14.37
N VAL A 289 4.46 -14.08 15.28
CA VAL A 289 4.94 -14.39 16.63
C VAL A 289 3.75 -14.71 17.53
N GLY A 290 3.87 -15.79 18.30
CA GLY A 290 2.85 -16.22 19.26
C GLY A 290 2.75 -15.28 20.45
N GLN A 291 1.58 -14.70 20.67
CA GLN A 291 1.30 -13.74 21.74
C GLN A 291 0.53 -14.37 22.92
N ALA A 292 -0.30 -15.37 22.64
CA ALA A 292 -1.08 -16.08 23.65
C ALA A 292 -1.52 -17.46 23.18
N VAL A 293 -1.82 -18.35 24.12
CA VAL A 293 -2.59 -19.57 23.85
C VAL A 293 -4.00 -19.37 24.37
N LEU A 294 -4.97 -19.59 23.48
CA LEU A 294 -6.41 -19.53 23.76
C LEU A 294 -6.95 -20.95 23.89
N ARG A 295 -7.82 -21.19 24.87
CA ARG A 295 -8.64 -22.40 24.96
C ARG A 295 -10.07 -22.05 24.59
N THR A 296 -10.61 -22.77 23.62
CA THR A 296 -12.01 -22.62 23.22
C THR A 296 -12.92 -23.20 24.28
N THR A 297 -13.86 -22.41 24.78
CA THR A 297 -14.81 -22.83 25.82
C THR A 297 -16.17 -23.19 25.24
N GLU A 298 -16.56 -22.56 24.12
CA GLU A 298 -17.84 -22.79 23.46
C GLU A 298 -17.72 -22.52 21.96
N VAL A 299 -18.38 -23.34 21.14
CA VAL A 299 -18.51 -23.14 19.69
C VAL A 299 -19.98 -23.24 19.31
N LYS A 300 -20.47 -22.25 18.59
CA LYS A 300 -21.86 -22.18 18.12
C LYS A 300 -21.89 -21.63 16.70
N THR A 301 -22.53 -22.34 15.77
CA THR A 301 -22.76 -21.85 14.40
C THR A 301 -24.21 -21.44 14.23
N VAL A 302 -24.44 -20.19 13.81
CA VAL A 302 -25.77 -19.64 13.54
C VAL A 302 -25.74 -18.79 12.26
N PRO A 303 -26.90 -18.53 11.61
CA PRO A 303 -26.98 -17.51 10.57
C PRO A 303 -26.58 -16.12 11.12
N PHE A 304 -25.94 -15.28 10.31
CA PHE A 304 -25.46 -13.94 10.71
C PHE A 304 -26.56 -13.08 11.35
N ASN A 305 -27.77 -13.10 10.78
CA ASN A 305 -28.92 -12.36 11.30
C ASN A 305 -29.49 -12.91 12.61
N LYS A 306 -29.07 -14.11 13.04
CA LYS A 306 -29.45 -14.75 14.32
C LYS A 306 -28.41 -14.54 15.42
N VAL A 307 -27.31 -13.84 15.16
CA VAL A 307 -26.40 -13.37 16.22
C VAL A 307 -27.14 -12.35 17.09
N THR A 308 -27.02 -12.52 18.40
CA THR A 308 -27.73 -11.73 19.41
C THR A 308 -26.77 -10.83 20.21
N ASP A 309 -27.32 -9.90 20.97
CA ASP A 309 -26.58 -9.10 21.95
C ASP A 309 -25.89 -9.95 23.03
N LYS A 310 -26.50 -11.08 23.40
CA LYS A 310 -25.91 -12.09 24.29
C LYS A 310 -24.61 -12.69 23.74
N ASP A 311 -24.46 -12.71 22.41
CA ASP A 311 -23.25 -13.17 21.74
C ASP A 311 -22.25 -12.01 21.59
N SER A 312 -22.69 -10.84 21.09
CA SER A 312 -21.78 -9.73 20.78
C SER A 312 -21.18 -9.06 22.00
N GLN A 313 -21.79 -9.18 23.19
CA GLN A 313 -21.30 -8.54 24.42
C GLN A 313 -19.85 -8.88 24.79
N PHE A 314 -19.29 -9.98 24.24
CA PHE A 314 -17.93 -10.46 24.50
C PHE A 314 -16.88 -9.98 23.46
N GLU A 315 -17.25 -9.14 22.47
CA GLU A 315 -16.35 -8.66 21.38
C GLU A 315 -15.45 -7.48 21.75
N GLY A 316 -15.67 -6.89 22.94
CA GLY A 316 -15.01 -5.68 23.43
C GLY A 316 -15.85 -4.42 23.27
N LYS A 317 -15.51 -3.35 24.00
CA LYS A 317 -16.40 -2.17 24.20
C LYS A 317 -16.86 -1.50 22.92
N SER A 318 -16.02 -1.43 21.90
CA SER A 318 -16.35 -0.78 20.61
C SER A 318 -17.28 -1.60 19.74
N VAL A 319 -17.41 -2.92 19.98
CA VAL A 319 -18.16 -3.85 19.12
C VAL A 319 -19.26 -4.61 19.91
N ARG A 320 -19.37 -4.40 21.23
CA ARG A 320 -20.28 -5.16 22.10
C ARG A 320 -21.77 -5.01 21.78
N THR A 321 -22.19 -3.87 21.23
CA THR A 321 -23.60 -3.67 20.86
C THR A 321 -23.89 -4.43 19.56
N LEU A 322 -25.08 -5.05 19.47
CA LEU A 322 -25.43 -5.84 18.29
C LEU A 322 -25.39 -5.01 16.98
N ALA A 323 -25.77 -3.73 17.05
CA ALA A 323 -25.69 -2.83 15.90
C ALA A 323 -24.24 -2.59 15.44
N ALA A 324 -23.33 -2.29 16.38
CA ALA A 324 -21.91 -2.12 16.07
C ALA A 324 -21.30 -3.42 15.55
N TRP A 325 -21.62 -4.55 16.19
CA TRP A 325 -21.20 -5.88 15.76
C TRP A 325 -21.58 -6.15 14.31
N ARG A 326 -22.85 -5.94 13.95
CA ARG A 326 -23.34 -6.15 12.58
C ARG A 326 -22.61 -5.26 11.59
N SER A 327 -22.46 -3.96 11.89
CA SER A 327 -21.77 -3.02 11.00
C SER A 327 -20.33 -3.43 10.73
N VAL A 328 -19.57 -3.77 11.78
CA VAL A 328 -18.15 -4.18 11.66
C VAL A 328 -18.03 -5.49 10.88
N HIS A 329 -18.84 -6.49 11.23
CA HIS A 329 -18.72 -7.82 10.63
C HIS A 329 -19.27 -7.90 9.21
N THR A 330 -20.27 -7.09 8.83
CA THR A 330 -20.70 -6.98 7.43
C THR A 330 -19.55 -6.51 6.53
N ASN A 331 -18.82 -5.47 6.95
CA ASN A 331 -17.67 -4.96 6.19
C ASN A 331 -16.54 -6.00 6.11
N TYR A 332 -16.22 -6.62 7.26
CA TYR A 332 -15.21 -7.68 7.33
C TYR A 332 -15.56 -8.86 6.41
N PHE A 333 -16.76 -9.42 6.51
CA PHE A 333 -17.14 -10.58 5.71
C PHE A 333 -17.24 -10.26 4.21
N ASN A 334 -17.70 -9.07 3.82
CA ASN A 334 -17.66 -8.65 2.41
C ASN A 334 -16.22 -8.67 1.85
N LYS A 335 -15.24 -8.19 2.63
CA LYS A 335 -13.83 -8.20 2.20
C LYS A 335 -13.24 -9.61 2.16
N GLN A 336 -13.47 -10.42 3.19
CA GLN A 336 -12.87 -11.76 3.31
C GLN A 336 -13.48 -12.79 2.35
N LEU A 337 -14.76 -12.64 2.00
CA LEU A 337 -15.46 -13.58 1.12
C LEU A 337 -15.28 -13.27 -0.37
N ALA A 338 -14.89 -12.04 -0.73
CA ALA A 338 -14.71 -11.62 -2.11
C ALA A 338 -13.76 -12.54 -2.93
N PRO A 339 -12.60 -13.01 -2.40
CA PRO A 339 -11.73 -13.94 -3.11
C PRO A 339 -12.37 -15.31 -3.40
N LEU A 340 -13.40 -15.69 -2.63
CA LEU A 340 -14.16 -16.93 -2.83
C LEU A 340 -15.35 -16.75 -3.78
N GLY A 341 -15.50 -15.56 -4.40
CA GLY A 341 -16.67 -15.21 -5.21
C GLY A 341 -17.97 -15.18 -4.39
N LYS A 342 -17.87 -14.93 -3.07
CA LYS A 342 -19.00 -14.84 -2.14
C LYS A 342 -19.09 -13.43 -1.56
N SER A 343 -20.24 -13.07 -1.03
CA SER A 343 -20.48 -11.82 -0.33
C SER A 343 -21.17 -12.07 1.00
N TRP A 344 -21.20 -11.03 1.84
CA TRP A 344 -22.04 -11.09 3.04
C TRP A 344 -23.51 -11.28 2.66
N ALA A 345 -24.19 -12.17 3.38
CA ALA A 345 -25.63 -12.39 3.28
C ALA A 345 -26.22 -12.50 4.70
N PRO A 346 -27.47 -12.07 4.94
CA PRO A 346 -28.07 -12.11 6.27
C PRO A 346 -28.18 -13.54 6.84
N ASP A 347 -28.30 -14.55 5.99
CA ASP A 347 -28.40 -15.97 6.34
C ASP A 347 -27.07 -16.72 6.26
N MET A 348 -25.96 -16.04 5.93
CA MET A 348 -24.65 -16.69 5.87
C MET A 348 -24.29 -17.33 7.22
N PRO A 349 -23.67 -18.52 7.23
CA PRO A 349 -23.28 -19.16 8.48
C PRO A 349 -22.12 -18.39 9.13
N VAL A 350 -22.22 -18.21 10.44
CA VAL A 350 -21.20 -17.62 11.31
C VAL A 350 -20.98 -18.56 12.48
N THR A 351 -19.74 -19.02 12.64
CA THR A 351 -19.26 -19.72 13.81
C THR A 351 -18.76 -18.69 14.82
N LEU A 352 -19.44 -18.64 15.95
CA LEU A 352 -19.04 -17.91 17.15
C LEU A 352 -18.22 -18.85 18.03
N GLU A 353 -17.08 -18.35 18.49
CA GLU A 353 -16.12 -19.12 19.28
C GLU A 353 -15.74 -18.33 20.52
N ARG A 354 -16.17 -18.80 21.68
CA ARG A 354 -15.77 -18.24 22.98
C ARG A 354 -14.48 -18.90 23.43
N PHE A 355 -13.63 -18.12 24.06
CA PHE A 355 -12.34 -18.59 24.50
C PHE A 355 -11.90 -17.93 25.80
N GLU A 356 -10.92 -18.55 26.45
CA GLU A 356 -10.14 -17.96 27.52
C GLU A 356 -8.65 -17.97 27.16
N VAL A 357 -7.90 -16.98 27.65
CA VAL A 357 -6.44 -16.98 27.60
C VAL A 357 -5.93 -17.96 28.66
N VAL A 358 -5.18 -18.98 28.25
CA VAL A 358 -4.56 -19.98 29.15
C VAL A 358 -3.06 -19.77 29.30
N CYS A 359 -2.41 -19.17 28.30
CA CYS A 359 -1.02 -18.76 28.35
C CYS A 359 -0.80 -17.40 27.69
N ARG A 360 0.17 -16.64 28.19
CA ARG A 360 0.65 -15.37 27.60
C ARG A 360 2.12 -15.52 27.25
N ALA A 361 2.55 -14.95 26.13
CA ALA A 361 3.97 -14.84 25.82
C ALA A 361 4.70 -14.04 26.91
N ARG A 362 5.98 -14.35 27.15
CA ARG A 362 6.84 -13.67 28.12
C ARG A 362 7.50 -12.41 27.57
#